data_AF-A0A9E2EDT8-F1
#
_entry.id   AF-A0A9E2EDT8-F1
#
_cell.length_a   1.000
_cell.length_b   1.000
_cell.length_c   1.000
_cell.angle_alpha   90.00
_cell.angle_beta   90.00
_cell.angle_gamma   90.00
#
_symmetry.space_group_name_H-M   'P 1'
#
loop_
_entity.id
_entity.type
_entity.pdbx_description
1 polymer ?
#
loop_
_entity_poly.entity_id
_entity_poly.type
_entity_poly.pdbx_seq_one_letter_code
_entity_poly.pdbx_strand_id
1 'polypeptide(L)'
;MSGVRNPLWFVLGFAALSHVLWVVMGDTVFSHGKFADGDSYVRLVHLRELYETGNWFGDEFPRANAPFGTTIHWTRLFDILTSVILLPVRAFVDFETALWIAAVLVCPLIYLGTVAAMA
;
A
#
# COMPACT_ATOMS: atom_id res chain seq x y z
N MET A 1 -9.09 -36.31 -22.83
CA MET A 1 -7.78 -35.69 -22.52
C MET A 1 -8.05 -34.37 -21.81
N SER A 2 -8.23 -34.37 -20.48
CA SER A 2 -8.52 -33.18 -19.66
C SER A 2 -7.31 -32.80 -18.79
N GLY A 3 -6.14 -32.68 -19.43
CA GLY A 3 -4.85 -32.44 -18.77
C GLY A 3 -4.43 -30.97 -18.72
N VAL A 4 -5.35 -30.02 -18.86
CA VAL A 4 -5.00 -28.60 -18.72
C VAL A 4 -4.90 -28.29 -17.23
N ARG A 5 -3.66 -28.29 -16.73
CA ARG A 5 -3.34 -27.83 -15.37
C ARG A 5 -3.86 -26.40 -15.23
N ASN A 6 -4.79 -26.16 -14.30
CA ASN A 6 -5.40 -24.84 -14.13
C ASN A 6 -4.29 -23.79 -13.90
N PRO A 7 -4.16 -22.76 -14.75
CA PRO A 7 -3.13 -21.73 -14.60
C PRO A 7 -3.23 -21.00 -13.24
N LEU A 8 -4.38 -21.05 -12.59
CA LEU A 8 -4.60 -20.56 -11.22
C LEU A 8 -3.56 -21.11 -10.23
N TRP A 9 -3.22 -22.40 -10.30
CA TRP A 9 -2.27 -23.01 -9.37
C TRP A 9 -0.86 -22.46 -9.52
N PHE A 10 -0.49 -22.04 -10.74
CA PHE A 10 0.78 -21.37 -10.96
C PHE A 10 0.77 -19.97 -10.37
N VAL A 11 -0.31 -19.21 -10.56
CA VAL A 11 -0.49 -17.87 -9.97
C VAL A 11 -0.46 -17.95 -8.44
N LEU A 12 -1.20 -18.89 -7.84
CA LEU A 12 -1.22 -19.14 -6.40
C LEU A 12 0.15 -19.56 -5.86
N GLY A 13 0.87 -20.42 -6.60
CA GLY A 13 2.20 -20.85 -6.22
C GLY A 13 3.23 -19.71 -6.24
N PHE A 14 3.22 -18.90 -7.30
CA PHE A 14 4.08 -17.72 -7.40
C PHE A 14 3.74 -16.70 -6.30
N ALA A 15 2.45 -16.47 -6.05
CA ALA A 15 1.94 -15.59 -5.00
C ALA A 15 2.44 -15.94 -3.61
N ALA A 16 2.27 -17.21 -3.24
CA ALA A 16 2.71 -17.74 -1.96
C ALA A 16 4.24 -17.61 -1.84
N LEU A 17 4.98 -17.96 -2.90
CA LEU A 17 6.44 -17.83 -2.90
C LEU A 17 6.90 -16.39 -2.69
N SER A 18 6.32 -15.42 -3.43
CA SER A 18 6.68 -14.00 -3.27
C SER A 18 6.43 -13.49 -1.85
N HIS A 19 5.30 -13.88 -1.22
CA HIS A 19 5.00 -13.49 0.16
C HIS A 19 5.93 -14.15 1.18
N VAL A 20 6.23 -15.44 1.00
CA VAL A 20 7.19 -16.15 1.87
C VAL A 20 8.58 -15.51 1.77
N LEU A 21 9.05 -15.22 0.56
CA LEU A 21 10.34 -14.54 0.36
C LEU A 21 10.34 -13.14 0.99
N TRP A 22 9.24 -12.40 0.85
CA TRP A 22 9.10 -11.08 1.49
C TRP A 22 9.13 -11.15 3.03
N VAL A 23 8.43 -12.11 3.64
CA VAL A 23 8.40 -12.26 5.10
C VAL A 23 9.75 -12.74 5.65
N VAL A 24 10.42 -13.65 4.95
CA VAL A 24 11.68 -14.25 5.44
C VAL A 24 12.89 -13.35 5.18
N MET A 25 12.91 -12.63 4.05
CA MET A 25 14.09 -11.88 3.61
C MET A 25 13.80 -10.40 3.32
N GLY A 26 12.57 -10.04 2.96
CA GLY A 26 12.18 -8.67 2.60
C GLY A 26 12.52 -7.67 3.70
N ASP A 27 12.04 -7.94 4.92
CA ASP A 27 12.21 -6.98 6.01
C ASP A 27 13.63 -6.88 6.56
N THR A 28 14.35 -7.99 6.59
CA THR A 28 15.70 -8.04 7.16
C THR A 28 16.78 -7.63 6.18
N VAL A 29 16.58 -7.82 4.88
CA VAL A 29 17.59 -7.55 3.83
C VAL A 29 17.35 -6.22 3.14
N PHE A 30 16.09 -5.83 2.91
CA PHE A 30 15.76 -4.69 2.06
C PHE A 30 15.21 -3.50 2.85
N SER A 31 14.15 -3.67 3.63
CA SER A 31 13.50 -2.54 4.29
C SER A 31 14.05 -2.19 5.67
N HIS A 32 14.58 -3.12 6.45
CA HIS A 32 14.99 -2.87 7.84
C HIS A 32 13.88 -2.19 8.66
N GLY A 33 12.63 -2.65 8.55
CA GLY A 33 11.46 -2.05 9.19
C GLY A 33 10.93 -0.76 8.56
N LYS A 34 11.41 -0.38 7.36
CA LYS A 34 10.99 0.82 6.60
C LYS A 34 10.15 0.47 5.38
N PHE A 35 9.71 1.46 4.61
CA PHE A 35 9.22 1.15 3.26
C PHE A 35 10.39 0.84 2.33
N ALA A 36 10.12 -0.01 1.33
CA ALA A 36 11.11 -0.45 0.35
C ALA A 36 11.52 0.66 -0.64
N ASP A 37 10.64 1.64 -0.83
CA ASP A 37 10.78 2.70 -1.82
C ASP A 37 10.28 4.06 -1.30
N GLY A 38 10.66 5.13 -2.01
CA GLY A 38 10.28 6.50 -1.66
C GLY A 38 8.81 6.83 -1.96
N ASP A 39 8.19 6.20 -2.95
CA ASP A 39 6.80 6.48 -3.34
C ASP A 39 5.84 6.04 -2.24
N SER A 40 6.14 4.93 -1.55
CA SER A 40 5.42 4.48 -0.37
C SER A 40 5.42 5.54 0.75
N TYR A 41 6.55 6.22 0.97
CA TYR A 41 6.63 7.34 1.90
C TYR A 41 5.83 8.56 1.43
N VAL A 42 5.96 8.93 0.15
CA VAL A 42 5.19 10.05 -0.43
C VAL A 42 3.69 9.79 -0.30
N ARG A 43 3.23 8.56 -0.54
CA ARG A 43 1.83 8.17 -0.37
C ARG A 43 1.35 8.36 1.07
N LEU A 44 2.16 7.97 2.04
CA LEU A 44 1.82 8.14 3.46
C LEU A 44 1.69 9.62 3.83
N VAL A 45 2.63 10.46 3.40
CA VAL A 45 2.58 11.91 3.65
C VAL A 45 1.39 12.54 2.95
N HIS A 46 1.12 12.16 1.70
CA HIS A 46 -0.03 12.66 0.94
C HIS A 46 -1.37 12.30 1.57
N LEU A 47 -1.51 11.07 2.10
CA LEU A 47 -2.70 10.65 2.83
C LEU A 47 -2.83 11.39 4.17
N ARG A 48 -1.73 11.57 4.89
CA ARG A 48 -1.70 12.38 6.12
C ARG A 48 -2.19 13.80 5.87
N GLU A 49 -1.68 14.46 4.83
CA GLU A 49 -2.10 15.82 4.44
C GLU A 49 -3.58 15.87 4.03
N LEU A 50 -4.10 14.84 3.36
CA LEU A 50 -5.52 14.74 3.06
C LEU A 50 -6.38 14.74 4.33
N TYR A 51 -5.97 14.01 5.37
CA TYR A 51 -6.67 13.99 6.66
C TYR A 51 -6.49 15.28 7.47
N GLU A 52 -5.35 15.96 7.35
CA GLU A 52 -5.08 17.23 8.04
C GLU A 52 -5.84 18.41 7.41
N THR A 53 -5.97 18.43 6.08
CA THR A 53 -6.48 19.59 5.34
C THR A 53 -7.88 19.40 4.76
N GLY A 54 -8.30 18.15 4.54
CA GLY A 54 -9.52 17.83 3.79
C GLY A 54 -9.44 18.19 2.30
N ASN A 55 -8.27 18.54 1.77
CA ASN A 55 -8.11 19.00 0.38
C ASN A 55 -8.19 17.83 -0.62
N TRP A 56 -9.40 17.33 -0.85
CA TRP A 56 -9.66 16.14 -1.67
C TRP A 56 -9.22 16.27 -3.13
N PHE A 57 -9.38 17.46 -3.72
CA PHE A 57 -9.12 17.70 -5.14
C PHE A 57 -7.77 18.39 -5.42
N GLY A 58 -7.04 18.78 -4.37
CA GLY A 58 -5.71 19.36 -4.55
C GLY A 58 -4.69 18.33 -5.02
N ASP A 59 -3.83 18.77 -5.92
CA ASP A 59 -2.67 18.04 -6.44
C ASP A 59 -1.33 18.64 -5.98
N GLU A 60 -1.37 19.77 -5.27
CA GLU A 60 -0.18 20.43 -4.73
C GLU A 60 0.46 19.60 -3.61
N PHE A 61 1.79 19.42 -3.72
CA PHE A 61 2.60 18.75 -2.72
C PHE A 61 3.80 19.64 -2.34
N PRO A 62 3.63 20.51 -1.33
CA PRO A 62 4.62 21.54 -0.98
C PRO A 62 5.88 20.96 -0.34
N ARG A 63 5.85 19.71 0.13
CA ARG A 63 6.97 19.06 0.84
C ARG A 63 8.03 18.46 -0.08
N ALA A 64 7.81 18.45 -1.39
CA ALA A 64 8.81 18.04 -2.37
C ALA A 64 9.39 19.25 -3.12
N ASN A 65 10.54 19.07 -3.78
CA ASN A 65 11.14 20.07 -4.68
C ASN A 65 11.23 21.48 -4.08
N ALA A 66 11.77 21.59 -2.86
CA ALA A 66 11.96 22.87 -2.20
C ALA A 66 12.83 23.83 -3.04
N PRO A 67 12.53 25.13 -3.10
CA PRO A 67 11.45 25.83 -2.38
C PRO A 67 10.10 25.86 -3.12
N PHE A 68 9.98 25.22 -4.28
CA PHE A 68 8.87 25.44 -5.21
C PHE A 68 7.67 24.53 -4.95
N GLY A 69 7.85 23.37 -4.32
CA GLY A 69 6.82 22.34 -4.30
C GLY A 69 6.79 21.53 -5.60
N THR A 70 5.89 20.56 -5.66
CA THR A 70 5.54 19.85 -6.91
C THR A 70 4.04 19.65 -6.98
N THR A 71 3.55 19.20 -8.14
CA THR A 71 2.22 18.62 -8.28
C THR A 71 2.31 17.09 -8.34
N ILE A 72 1.33 16.40 -7.76
CA ILE A 72 1.20 14.93 -7.76
C ILE A 72 -0.05 14.56 -8.56
N HIS A 73 0.15 13.86 -9.67
CA HIS A 73 -0.92 13.43 -10.59
C HIS A 73 -1.67 12.17 -10.11
N TRP A 74 -1.42 11.70 -8.90
CA TRP A 74 -1.98 10.44 -8.39
C TRP A 74 -3.47 10.57 -8.10
N THR A 75 -4.22 9.53 -8.45
CA THR A 75 -5.66 9.47 -8.14
C THR A 75 -5.90 9.10 -6.68
N ARG A 76 -7.09 9.47 -6.17
CA ARG A 76 -7.54 9.19 -4.80
C ARG A 76 -7.98 7.75 -4.54
N LEU A 77 -8.05 6.89 -5.56
CA LEU A 77 -8.53 5.51 -5.39
C LEU A 77 -7.68 4.75 -4.37
N PHE A 78 -6.36 4.86 -4.45
CA PHE A 78 -5.47 4.18 -3.51
C PHE A 78 -5.56 4.78 -2.10
N ASP A 79 -5.77 6.09 -1.99
CA ASP A 79 -6.02 6.76 -0.71
C ASP A 79 -7.29 6.20 -0.05
N ILE A 80 -8.38 6.03 -0.81
CA ILE A 80 -9.63 5.41 -0.34
C ILE A 80 -9.38 3.99 0.17
N LEU A 81 -8.69 3.15 -0.61
CA LEU A 81 -8.41 1.76 -0.22
C LEU A 81 -7.58 1.70 1.07
N THR A 82 -6.63 2.61 1.22
CA THR A 82 -5.82 2.71 2.45
C THR A 82 -6.68 3.20 3.62
N SER A 83 -7.56 4.18 3.39
CA SER A 83 -8.49 4.71 4.39
C SER A 83 -9.48 3.66 4.92
N VAL A 84 -9.91 2.71 4.08
CA VAL A 84 -10.78 1.59 4.49
C VAL A 84 -10.13 0.72 5.58
N ILE A 85 -8.80 0.62 5.60
CA ILE A 85 -8.03 -0.10 6.63
C ILE A 85 -7.73 0.83 7.81
N LEU A 86 -7.30 2.06 7.52
CA LEU A 86 -6.92 3.07 8.53
C LEU A 86 -8.04 3.32 9.55
N LEU A 87 -9.25 3.63 9.07
CA LEU A 87 -10.35 4.09 9.91
C LEU A 87 -10.75 3.08 11.00
N PRO A 88 -10.94 1.77 10.71
CA PRO A 88 -11.21 0.79 11.76
C PRO A 88 -9.99 0.56 12.67
N VAL A 89 -8.76 0.55 12.13
CA VAL A 89 -7.54 0.35 12.95
C VAL A 89 -7.35 1.49 13.96
N ARG A 90 -7.70 2.72 13.59
CA ARG A 90 -7.65 3.90 14.48
C ARG A 90 -8.55 3.78 15.73
N ALA A 91 -9.52 2.86 15.74
CA ALA A 91 -10.29 2.59 16.96
C ALA A 91 -9.44 1.94 18.08
N PHE A 92 -8.27 1.41 17.75
CA PHE A 92 -7.43 0.64 18.67
C PHE A 92 -6.05 1.28 18.92
N VAL A 93 -5.57 2.13 18.02
CA VAL A 93 -4.25 2.78 18.08
C VAL A 93 -4.35 4.25 17.67
N ASP A 94 -3.29 5.03 17.93
CA ASP A 94 -3.23 6.43 17.48
C ASP A 94 -3.19 6.54 15.94
N PHE A 95 -3.43 7.75 15.43
CA PHE A 95 -3.55 7.99 14.00
C PHE A 95 -2.27 7.64 13.22
N GLU A 96 -1.09 7.98 13.74
CA GLU A 96 0.17 7.78 13.02
C GLU A 96 0.50 6.27 12.96
N THR A 97 0.27 5.55 14.06
CA THR A 97 0.38 4.08 14.09
C THR A 97 -0.64 3.43 13.15
N ALA A 98 -1.91 3.87 13.16
CA ALA A 98 -2.93 3.35 12.25
C ALA A 98 -2.55 3.60 10.78
N LEU A 99 -2.01 4.78 10.48
CA LEU A 99 -1.59 5.17 9.14
C LEU A 99 -0.44 4.29 8.64
N TRP A 100 0.54 4.04 9.49
CA TRP A 100 1.64 3.11 9.19
C TRP A 100 1.12 1.70 8.92
N ILE A 101 0.26 1.17 9.79
CA ILE A 101 -0.34 -0.16 9.63
C ILE A 101 -1.13 -0.25 8.32
N ALA A 102 -1.97 0.73 8.03
CA ALA A 102 -2.78 0.75 6.82
C ALA A 102 -1.91 0.79 5.55
N ALA A 103 -0.86 1.61 5.54
CA ALA A 103 0.07 1.73 4.42
C ALA A 103 0.88 0.45 4.19
N VAL A 104 1.25 -0.29 5.24
CA VAL A 104 1.91 -1.60 5.13
C VAL A 104 0.95 -2.67 4.60
N LEU A 105 -0.32 -2.65 5.02
CA LEU A 105 -1.29 -3.72 4.72
C LEU A 105 -2.03 -3.56 3.39
N VAL A 106 -2.16 -2.34 2.85
CA VAL A 106 -3.00 -2.10 1.67
C VAL A 106 -2.57 -2.92 0.44
N CYS A 107 -1.27 -2.96 0.14
CA CYS A 107 -0.74 -3.71 -1.01
C CYS A 107 -0.93 -5.24 -0.89
N PRO A 108 -0.53 -5.91 0.21
CA PRO A 108 -0.76 -7.35 0.34
C PRO A 108 -2.25 -7.71 0.36
N LEU A 109 -3.12 -6.86 0.91
CA LEU A 109 -4.57 -7.10 0.88
C LEU A 109 -5.17 -6.99 -0.53
N ILE A 110 -4.77 -5.99 -1.33
CA ILE A 110 -5.18 -5.88 -2.74
C ILE A 110 -4.69 -7.11 -3.53
N TYR A 111 -3.47 -7.55 -3.24
CA TYR A 111 -2.89 -8.73 -3.88
C TYR A 111 -3.68 -10.00 -3.58
N LEU A 112 -4.00 -10.25 -2.30
CA LEU A 112 -4.83 -11.38 -1.89
C LEU A 112 -6.25 -11.30 -2.47
N GLY A 113 -6.83 -10.10 -2.52
CA GLY A 113 -8.13 -9.89 -3.16
C GLY A 113 -8.11 -10.20 -4.67
N THR A 114 -7.02 -9.86 -5.36
CA THR A 114 -6.81 -10.19 -6.77
C THR A 114 -6.72 -11.70 -6.97
N VAL A 115 -5.94 -12.38 -6.14
CA VAL A 115 -5.81 -13.84 -6.17
C VAL A 115 -7.16 -14.52 -5.92
N ALA A 116 -7.93 -14.05 -4.93
CA ALA A 116 -9.25 -14.58 -4.62
C ALA A 116 -10.26 -14.35 -5.77
N ALA A 117 -10.21 -13.20 -6.44
CA ALA A 117 -11.08 -12.89 -7.57
C ALA A 117 -10.80 -13.75 -8.81
N MET A 118 -9.62 -14.37 -8.90
CA MET A 118 -9.25 -15.26 -10.00
C MET A 118 -9.66 -16.73 -9.76
N ALA A 119 -9.93 -17.12 -8.51
CA ALA A 119 -10.23 -18.48 -8.09
C ALA A 119 -11.70 -18.85 -8.32
#